data_AF-A0A4P9XXL6-F1
#
_entry.id   AF-A0A4P9XXL6-F1
#
_cell.length_a   1.000
_cell.length_b   1.000
_cell.length_c   1.000
_cell.angle_alpha   90.00
_cell.angle_beta   90.00
_cell.angle_gamma   90.00
#
_symmetry.space_group_name_H-M   'P 1'
#
loop_
_entity.id
_entity.type
_entity.pdbx_description
1 polymer ?
#
loop_
_entity_poly.entity_id
_entity_poly.type
_entity_poly.pdbx_seq_one_letter_code
_entity_poly.pdbx_strand_id
1 'polypeptide(L)'
;RKLASMFEEVQKKTFTKWLNVQLRDTDQVVEALEFDLRDGKTLLALLYTLARRPIPAAERGTMRIHRMANVSKALRFLEAQLGGPLMNVGAEDIVDGN
;
A
#
# COMPACT_ATOMS: atom_id res chain seq x y z
N ARG A 1 1.10 14.55 23.71
CA ARG A 1 -0.03 13.89 23.00
C ARG A 1 -0.53 14.71 21.80
N LYS A 2 -0.88 16.01 21.94
CA LYS A 2 -1.37 16.84 20.82
C LYS A 2 -0.36 17.06 19.67
N LEU A 3 0.92 17.24 19.99
CA LEU A 3 1.97 17.49 19.00
C LEU A 3 2.26 16.26 18.11
N ALA A 4 2.26 15.05 18.69
CA ALA A 4 2.48 13.80 17.95
C ALA A 4 1.36 13.54 16.93
N SER A 5 0.09 13.79 17.32
CA SER A 5 -1.06 13.68 16.42
C SER A 5 -1.00 14.67 15.26
N MET A 6 -0.53 15.92 15.48
CA MET A 6 -0.33 16.86 14.37
C MET A 6 0.74 16.41 13.38
N PHE A 7 1.87 15.88 13.87
CA PHE A 7 2.91 15.35 12.99
C PHE A 7 2.42 14.16 12.19
N GLU A 8 1.67 13.25 12.82
CA GLU A 8 1.07 12.11 12.15
C GLU A 8 0.10 12.54 11.04
N GLU A 9 -0.77 13.52 11.30
CA GLU A 9 -1.68 14.06 10.28
C GLU A 9 -0.94 14.70 9.10
N VAL A 10 0.13 15.47 9.38
CA VAL A 10 0.95 16.07 8.33
C VAL A 10 1.66 15.00 7.51
N GLN A 11 2.19 13.96 8.16
CA GLN A 11 2.84 12.84 7.49
C GLN A 11 1.86 12.08 6.59
N LYS A 12 0.66 11.75 7.10
CA LYS A 12 -0.41 11.09 6.33
C LYS A 12 -0.78 11.92 5.11
N LYS A 13 -1.08 13.21 5.29
CA LYS A 13 -1.44 14.10 4.17
C LYS A 13 -0.33 14.22 3.13
N THR A 14 0.92 14.31 3.57
CA THR A 14 2.07 14.40 2.67
C THR A 14 2.23 13.12 1.88
N PHE A 15 2.11 11.97 2.54
CA PHE A 15 2.22 10.66 1.90
C PHE A 15 1.06 10.40 0.94
N THR A 16 -0.19 10.73 1.30
CA THR A 16 -1.36 10.65 0.42
C THR A 16 -1.16 11.47 -0.86
N LYS A 17 -0.69 12.71 -0.74
CA LYS A 17 -0.40 13.56 -1.90
C LYS A 17 0.68 12.95 -2.78
N TRP A 18 1.76 12.47 -2.17
CA TRP A 18 2.85 11.84 -2.91
C TRP A 18 2.37 10.56 -3.64
N LEU A 19 1.57 9.72 -2.99
CA LEU A 19 0.96 8.52 -3.58
C LEU A 19 0.15 8.86 -4.84
N ASN A 20 -0.73 9.85 -4.75
CA ASN A 20 -1.55 10.28 -5.88
C ASN A 20 -0.70 10.85 -7.04
N VAL A 21 0.46 11.46 -6.76
CA VAL A 21 1.41 11.86 -7.82
C VAL A 21 2.01 10.66 -8.52
N GLN A 22 2.37 9.60 -7.78
CA GLN A 22 2.89 8.37 -8.40
C GLN A 22 1.80 7.65 -9.20
N LEU A 23 0.58 7.63 -8.70
CA LEU A 23 -0.55 6.90 -9.27
C LEU A 23 -1.32 7.67 -10.34
N ARG A 24 -0.86 8.86 -10.74
CA ARG A 24 -1.56 9.75 -11.68
C ARG A 24 -1.93 9.11 -13.03
N ASP A 25 -1.15 8.11 -13.45
CA ASP A 25 -1.29 7.39 -14.71
C ASP A 25 -2.02 6.04 -14.52
N THR A 26 -2.69 5.85 -13.37
CA THR A 26 -3.46 4.66 -13.01
C THR A 26 -4.89 5.03 -12.62
N ASP A 27 -5.81 4.07 -12.60
CA ASP A 27 -7.18 4.26 -12.11
C ASP A 27 -7.30 4.23 -10.57
N GLN A 28 -6.22 4.52 -9.83
CA GLN A 28 -6.20 4.48 -8.36
C GLN A 28 -6.15 5.90 -7.81
N VAL A 29 -7.03 6.18 -6.84
CA VAL A 29 -7.08 7.45 -6.10
C VAL A 29 -7.09 7.12 -4.62
N VAL A 30 -6.24 7.82 -3.86
CA VAL A 30 -6.10 7.62 -2.41
C VAL A 30 -6.57 8.88 -1.69
N GLU A 31 -7.58 8.75 -0.86
CA GLU A 31 -8.11 9.79 0.02
C GLU A 31 -7.75 9.51 1.48
N ALA A 32 -7.90 8.25 1.91
CA ALA A 32 -7.64 7.79 3.26
C ALA A 32 -6.77 6.52 3.25
N LEU A 33 -5.52 6.66 3.73
CA LEU A 33 -4.51 5.60 3.70
C LEU A 33 -4.97 4.34 4.43
N GLU A 34 -5.65 4.54 5.55
CA GLU A 34 -6.19 3.49 6.40
C GLU A 34 -7.29 2.66 5.73
N PHE A 35 -7.87 3.09 4.61
CA PHE A 35 -8.93 2.38 3.89
C PHE A 35 -8.52 1.98 2.47
N ASP A 36 -7.92 2.90 1.72
CA ASP A 36 -7.68 2.75 0.28
C ASP A 36 -6.49 1.85 -0.06
N LEU A 37 -5.70 1.47 0.95
CA LEU A 37 -4.60 0.50 0.82
C LEU A 37 -5.03 -0.93 1.17
N ARG A 38 -6.19 -1.11 1.83
CA ARG A 38 -6.62 -2.40 2.40
C ARG A 38 -6.83 -3.50 1.37
N ASP A 39 -7.15 -3.16 0.13
CA ASP A 39 -7.42 -4.15 -0.91
C ASP A 39 -6.15 -4.64 -1.64
N GLY A 40 -5.02 -4.00 -1.37
CA GLY A 40 -3.70 -4.27 -1.93
C GLY A 40 -3.51 -3.88 -3.40
N LYS A 41 -4.55 -3.41 -4.10
CA LYS A 41 -4.45 -3.05 -5.53
C LYS A 41 -3.65 -1.77 -5.72
N THR A 42 -3.94 -0.76 -4.90
CA THR A 42 -3.18 0.49 -4.84
C THR A 42 -1.70 0.24 -4.58
N LEU A 43 -1.38 -0.67 -3.66
CA LEU A 43 0.02 -1.03 -3.35
C LEU A 43 0.72 -1.69 -4.54
N LEU A 44 0.06 -2.62 -5.21
CA LEU A 44 0.63 -3.28 -6.40
C LEU A 44 0.84 -2.27 -7.55
N ALA A 45 -0.11 -1.37 -7.78
CA ALA A 45 0.00 -0.32 -8.80
C ALA A 45 1.15 0.66 -8.48
N LEU A 46 1.30 1.04 -7.22
CA LEU A 46 2.39 1.89 -6.76
C LEU A 46 3.74 1.22 -7.00
N LEU A 47 3.90 -0.04 -6.56
CA LEU A 47 5.15 -0.77 -6.73
C LEU A 47 5.49 -0.94 -8.22
N TYR A 48 4.50 -1.17 -9.07
CA TYR A 48 4.70 -1.31 -10.51
C TYR A 48 5.25 -0.01 -11.10
N THR A 49 4.65 1.11 -10.72
CA THR A 49 5.06 2.46 -11.14
C THR A 49 6.48 2.78 -10.69
N LEU A 50 6.81 2.52 -9.43
CA LEU A 50 8.11 2.85 -8.84
C LEU A 50 9.24 1.93 -9.32
N ALA A 51 8.99 0.62 -9.35
CA ALA A 51 10.01 -0.35 -9.72
C ALA A 51 10.23 -0.43 -11.23
N ARG A 52 9.28 0.07 -12.04
CA ARG A 52 9.29 -0.03 -13.52
C ARG A 52 9.53 -1.45 -14.01
N ARG A 53 9.01 -2.43 -13.28
CA ARG A 53 9.15 -3.86 -13.54
C ARG A 53 7.78 -4.54 -13.46
N PRO A 54 7.58 -5.66 -14.17
CA PRO A 54 6.36 -6.44 -14.03
C PRO A 54 6.14 -6.89 -12.58
N ILE A 55 4.92 -6.70 -12.10
CA ILE A 55 4.45 -7.17 -10.79
C ILE A 55 3.28 -8.14 -11.05
N PRO A 56 3.11 -9.19 -10.22
CA PRO A 56 1.97 -10.09 -10.36
C PRO A 56 0.64 -9.33 -10.38
N ALA A 57 -0.25 -9.73 -11.28
CA ALA A 57 -1.57 -9.14 -11.38
C ALA A 57 -2.35 -9.27 -10.06
N ALA A 58 -3.12 -8.24 -9.74
CA ALA A 58 -4.01 -8.23 -8.60
C ALA A 58 -5.15 -9.25 -8.79
N GLU A 59 -5.53 -9.89 -7.69
CA GLU A 59 -6.76 -10.66 -7.59
C GLU A 59 -7.97 -9.73 -7.79
N ARG A 60 -8.95 -10.19 -8.56
CA ARG A 60 -10.13 -9.39 -8.93
C ARG A 60 -11.22 -9.39 -7.85
N GLY A 61 -11.23 -10.39 -6.97
CA GLY A 61 -12.25 -10.54 -5.92
C GLY A 61 -12.15 -9.49 -4.80
N THR A 62 -13.22 -9.35 -4.03
CA THR A 62 -13.36 -8.32 -2.97
C THR A 62 -13.32 -8.89 -1.56
N MET A 63 -13.44 -10.22 -1.40
CA MET A 63 -13.37 -10.89 -0.10
C MET A 63 -12.00 -10.69 0.56
N ARG A 64 -11.94 -10.79 1.90
CA ARG A 64 -10.70 -10.61 2.68
C ARG A 64 -9.53 -11.45 2.15
N ILE A 65 -9.78 -12.69 1.73
CA ILE A 65 -8.73 -13.56 1.16
C ILE A 65 -8.08 -12.97 -0.11
N HIS A 66 -8.84 -12.31 -0.98
CA HIS A 66 -8.30 -11.65 -2.17
C HIS A 66 -7.46 -10.42 -1.79
N ARG A 67 -7.94 -9.64 -0.82
CA ARG A 67 -7.20 -8.49 -0.28
C ARG A 67 -5.87 -8.92 0.35
N MET A 68 -5.90 -9.94 1.20
CA MET A 68 -4.71 -10.54 1.78
C MET A 68 -3.75 -11.07 0.73
N ALA A 69 -4.26 -11.72 -0.32
CA ALA A 69 -3.42 -12.20 -1.42
C ALA A 69 -2.72 -11.06 -2.15
N ASN A 70 -3.43 -9.95 -2.42
CA ASN A 70 -2.85 -8.77 -3.05
C ASN A 70 -1.79 -8.09 -2.18
N VAL A 71 -2.10 -7.86 -0.91
CA VAL A 71 -1.15 -7.27 0.03
C VAL A 71 0.07 -8.18 0.22
N SER A 72 -0.13 -9.49 0.38
CA SER A 72 0.96 -10.46 0.47
C SER A 72 1.87 -10.45 -0.76
N LYS A 73 1.31 -10.30 -1.97
CA LYS A 73 2.11 -10.16 -3.20
C LYS A 73 2.97 -8.90 -3.16
N ALA A 74 2.40 -7.77 -2.72
CA ALA A 74 3.11 -6.50 -2.60
C ALA A 74 4.26 -6.59 -1.56
N LEU A 75 4.00 -7.16 -0.39
CA LEU A 75 5.00 -7.31 0.67
C LEU A 75 6.13 -8.24 0.22
N ARG A 76 5.83 -9.39 -0.37
CA ARG A 76 6.86 -10.30 -0.92
C ARG A 76 7.74 -9.64 -1.98
N PHE A 77 7.14 -8.81 -2.84
CA PHE A 77 7.89 -8.05 -3.82
C PHE A 77 8.90 -7.11 -3.12
N LEU A 78 8.44 -6.39 -2.09
CA LEU A 78 9.29 -5.50 -1.30
C LEU A 78 10.42 -6.24 -0.59
N GLU A 79 10.13 -7.37 0.06
CA GLU A 79 11.15 -8.21 0.72
C GLU A 79 12.24 -8.65 -0.26
N ALA A 80 11.84 -9.06 -1.47
CA ALA A 80 12.78 -9.42 -2.52
C ALA A 80 13.64 -8.24 -2.99
N GLN A 81 13.09 -7.02 -3.06
CA GLN A 81 13.86 -5.82 -3.42
C GLN A 81 14.78 -5.34 -2.29
N LEU A 82 14.34 -5.44 -1.04
CA LEU A 82 15.09 -5.00 0.15
C LEU A 82 16.13 -6.04 0.62
N GLY A 83 16.04 -7.27 0.12
CA GLY A 83 16.97 -8.35 0.47
C GLY A 83 16.75 -8.93 1.88
N GLY A 84 15.54 -8.79 2.43
CA GLY A 84 15.22 -9.25 3.78
C GLY A 84 13.74 -9.09 4.15
N PRO A 85 13.32 -9.69 5.28
CA PRO A 85 11.92 -9.64 5.73
C PRO A 85 11.51 -8.24 6.16
N LEU A 86 10.24 -7.91 5.95
CA LEU A 86 9.64 -6.69 6.50
C LEU A 86 9.34 -6.92 7.98
N MET A 87 10.11 -6.27 8.85
CA MET A 87 9.89 -6.34 10.30
C MET A 87 8.68 -5.49 10.68
N ASN A 88 7.76 -6.04 11.46
CA ASN A 88 6.58 -5.36 12.01
C ASN A 88 5.54 -4.89 10.98
N VAL A 89 5.47 -5.52 9.81
CA VAL A 89 4.42 -5.24 8.82
C VAL A 89 3.86 -6.55 8.27
N GLY A 90 2.67 -6.94 8.74
CA GLY A 90 1.90 -8.06 8.23
C GLY A 90 0.91 -7.66 7.15
N ALA A 91 0.44 -8.64 6.38
CA ALA A 91 -0.63 -8.38 5.40
C ALA A 91 -1.95 -8.04 6.11
N GLU A 92 -2.19 -8.65 7.26
CA GLU A 92 -3.29 -8.40 8.18
C GLU A 92 -3.32 -6.96 8.68
N ASP A 93 -2.16 -6.38 9.05
CA ASP A 93 -2.09 -5.00 9.53
C ASP A 93 -2.64 -4.02 8.49
N ILE A 94 -2.28 -4.23 7.23
CA ILE A 94 -2.72 -3.38 6.12
C ILE A 94 -4.19 -3.64 5.78
N VAL A 95 -4.63 -4.90 5.71
CA VAL A 95 -6.01 -5.25 5.35
C VAL A 95 -7.00 -4.77 6.42
N ASP A 96 -6.61 -4.85 7.69
CA ASP A 96 -7.44 -4.45 8.82
C ASP A 96 -7.29 -2.94 9.14
N GLY A 97 -6.29 -2.28 8.51
CA GLY A 97 -6.04 -0.84 8.51
C GLY A 97 -5.53 -0.32 9.85
N ASN A 98 -4.54 -1.04 10.39
CA ASN A 98 -3.75 -0.69 11.58
C ASN A 98 -2.83 0.50 11.30
#